data_AF-A0A1C3RBU7-F1
#
_entry.id   AF-A0A1C3RBU7-F1
#
_cell.length_a   1.000
_cell.length_b   1.000
_cell.length_c   1.000
_cell.angle_alpha   90.00
_cell.angle_beta   90.00
_cell.angle_gamma   90.00
#
_symmetry.space_group_name_H-M   'P 1'
#
loop_
_entity.id
_entity.type
_entity.pdbx_description
1 polymer ?
#
loop_
_entity_poly.entity_id
_entity_poly.type
_entity_poly.pdbx_seq_one_letter_code
_entity_poly.pdbx_strand_id
1 'polypeptide(L)'
;PEEKYSLAPVAERLAELLGTPVAFAGDGSGDIAGDRAREVVGQLAEGQVALLENLRFHPGETSKDTVARAAFADELSALAEFYVGDAFGAVHRAHASVSEVPKRLPHAAGRLVLAELEVLRALTAAPARPYAVVLGGSKVSDKLGVIRALLPKVD
;
A
#
# COMPACT_ATOMS: atom_id res chain seq x y z
N PRO A 1 -11.03 -15.97 7.69
CA PRO A 1 -10.56 -14.59 7.98
C PRO A 1 -10.79 -14.24 9.45
N GLU A 2 -9.89 -13.49 10.10
CA GLU A 2 -10.12 -13.01 11.47
C GLU A 2 -10.93 -11.71 11.43
N GLU A 3 -12.18 -11.74 11.94
CA GLU A 3 -13.14 -10.62 11.86
C GLU A 3 -12.57 -9.28 12.35
N LYS A 4 -11.81 -9.28 13.45
CA LYS A 4 -11.16 -8.09 14.02
C LYS A 4 -10.18 -7.37 13.06
N TYR A 5 -9.74 -8.03 11.99
CA TYR A 5 -8.83 -7.47 10.98
C TYR A 5 -9.53 -7.22 9.64
N SER A 6 -10.86 -7.38 9.57
CA SER A 6 -11.63 -7.00 8.39
C SER A 6 -11.54 -5.49 8.14
N LEU A 7 -11.59 -5.11 6.88
CA LEU A 7 -11.64 -3.72 6.44
C LEU A 7 -13.08 -3.17 6.36
N ALA A 8 -14.10 -3.91 6.79
CA ALA A 8 -15.48 -3.40 6.81
C ALA A 8 -15.62 -2.05 7.56
N PRO A 9 -15.04 -1.86 8.78
CA PRO A 9 -15.09 -0.56 9.46
C PRO A 9 -14.32 0.55 8.71
N VAL A 10 -13.31 0.18 7.91
CA VAL A 10 -12.55 1.12 7.08
C VAL A 10 -13.39 1.56 5.88
N ALA A 11 -14.15 0.66 5.26
CA ALA A 11 -15.07 1.01 4.19
C ALA A 11 -16.13 2.01 4.66
N GLU A 12 -16.72 1.79 5.84
CA GLU A 12 -17.68 2.70 6.47
C GLU A 12 -17.07 4.09 6.67
N ARG A 13 -15.90 4.16 7.33
CA ARG A 13 -15.24 5.44 7.58
C ARG A 13 -14.79 6.16 6.31
N LEU A 14 -14.36 5.41 5.30
CA LEU A 14 -13.97 5.97 4.01
C LEU A 14 -15.18 6.58 3.29
N ALA A 15 -16.33 5.92 3.34
CA ALA A 15 -17.57 6.44 2.76
C ALA A 15 -17.99 7.77 3.39
N GLU A 16 -17.90 7.89 4.72
CA GLU A 16 -18.17 9.14 5.44
C GLU A 16 -17.24 10.28 5.00
N LEU A 17 -15.94 10.00 4.87
CA LEU A 17 -14.93 11.00 4.50
C LEU A 17 -15.06 11.46 3.05
N LEU A 18 -15.46 10.55 2.15
CA LEU A 18 -15.66 10.86 0.74
C LEU A 18 -17.04 11.47 0.45
N GLY A 19 -17.99 11.36 1.38
CA GLY A 19 -19.40 11.74 1.16
C GLY A 19 -20.07 10.91 0.05
N THR A 20 -19.53 9.73 -0.24
CA THR A 20 -19.96 8.84 -1.34
C THR A 20 -19.95 7.39 -0.84
N PRO A 21 -20.91 6.54 -1.24
CA PRO A 21 -20.89 5.12 -0.88
C PRO A 21 -19.59 4.42 -1.31
N VAL A 22 -19.04 3.59 -0.44
CA VAL A 22 -17.92 2.69 -0.74
C VAL A 22 -18.44 1.26 -0.73
N ALA A 23 -18.35 0.57 -1.86
CA ALA A 23 -18.76 -0.82 -1.98
C ALA A 23 -17.70 -1.74 -1.36
N PHE A 24 -18.08 -2.51 -0.34
CA PHE A 24 -17.16 -3.45 0.30
C PHE A 24 -17.24 -4.84 -0.33
N ALA A 25 -16.10 -5.40 -0.71
CA ALA A 25 -16.02 -6.69 -1.40
C ALA A 25 -15.70 -7.89 -0.48
N GLY A 26 -15.59 -7.68 0.83
CA GLY A 26 -15.43 -8.80 1.77
C GLY A 26 -16.74 -9.58 1.99
N ASP A 27 -16.66 -10.90 1.94
CA ASP A 27 -17.77 -11.84 2.18
C ASP A 27 -17.47 -12.89 3.27
N GLY A 28 -16.31 -12.78 3.93
CA GLY A 28 -15.85 -13.73 4.94
C GLY A 28 -15.25 -15.04 4.40
N SER A 29 -15.28 -15.28 3.07
CA SER A 29 -14.71 -16.49 2.45
C SER A 29 -13.18 -16.54 2.56
N GLY A 30 -12.54 -15.38 2.57
CA GLY A 30 -11.08 -15.26 2.46
C GLY A 30 -10.56 -15.27 1.03
N ASP A 31 -11.46 -15.39 0.04
CA ASP A 31 -11.14 -15.16 -1.36
C ASP A 31 -11.19 -13.65 -1.66
N ILE A 32 -10.01 -13.04 -1.75
CA ILE A 32 -9.87 -11.57 -1.79
C ILE A 32 -10.08 -11.01 -3.21
N ALA A 33 -9.83 -11.82 -4.25
CA ALA A 33 -9.94 -11.43 -5.65
C ALA A 33 -10.88 -12.36 -6.47
N GLY A 34 -11.71 -13.12 -5.75
CA GLY A 34 -12.68 -14.06 -6.29
C GLY A 34 -13.96 -13.44 -6.81
N ASP A 35 -15.00 -14.26 -6.87
CA ASP A 35 -16.29 -13.92 -7.49
C ASP A 35 -16.91 -12.66 -6.89
N ARG A 36 -16.88 -12.51 -5.55
CA ARG A 36 -17.44 -11.31 -4.90
C ARG A 36 -16.69 -10.04 -5.29
N ALA A 37 -15.36 -10.08 -5.32
CA ALA A 37 -14.55 -8.94 -5.72
C ALA A 37 -14.82 -8.55 -7.18
N ARG A 38 -14.90 -9.55 -8.08
CA ARG A 38 -15.22 -9.35 -9.50
C ARG A 38 -16.62 -8.77 -9.70
N GLU A 39 -17.60 -9.26 -8.95
CA GLU A 39 -18.97 -8.74 -8.97
C GLU A 39 -19.00 -7.28 -8.53
N VAL A 40 -18.43 -6.97 -7.36
CA VAL A 40 -18.45 -5.61 -6.80
C VAL A 40 -17.74 -4.62 -7.72
N VAL A 41 -16.55 -4.98 -8.21
CA VAL A 41 -15.76 -4.13 -9.11
C VAL A 41 -16.46 -3.97 -10.46
N GLY A 42 -17.02 -5.06 -11.01
CA GLY A 42 -17.72 -5.04 -12.30
C GLY A 42 -19.03 -4.24 -12.31
N GLN A 43 -19.58 -3.92 -11.13
CA GLN A 43 -20.77 -3.08 -10.99
C GLN A 43 -20.44 -1.59 -10.76
N LEU A 44 -19.16 -1.21 -10.62
CA LEU A 44 -18.78 0.18 -10.40
C LEU A 44 -19.04 1.03 -11.65
N ALA A 45 -19.71 2.15 -11.43
CA ALA A 45 -19.78 3.25 -12.38
C ALA A 45 -18.61 4.24 -12.16
N GLU A 46 -18.42 5.15 -13.11
CA GLU A 46 -17.43 6.22 -12.98
C GLU A 46 -17.62 7.02 -11.68
N GLY A 47 -16.51 7.23 -10.96
CA GLY A 47 -16.50 7.96 -9.68
C GLY A 47 -16.93 7.14 -8.46
N GLN A 48 -17.36 5.89 -8.63
CA GLN A 48 -17.65 5.00 -7.50
C GLN A 48 -16.38 4.32 -6.98
N VAL A 49 -16.41 3.96 -5.70
CA VAL A 49 -15.26 3.38 -4.99
C VAL A 49 -15.65 2.02 -4.44
N ALA A 50 -14.79 1.02 -4.64
CA ALA A 50 -14.84 -0.24 -3.92
C ALA A 50 -13.62 -0.40 -3.01
N LEU A 51 -13.82 -1.09 -1.89
CA LEU A 51 -12.75 -1.54 -1.00
C LEU A 51 -12.73 -3.07 -0.97
N LEU A 52 -11.62 -3.65 -1.41
CA LEU A 52 -11.35 -5.08 -1.22
C LEU A 52 -11.15 -5.38 0.26
N GLU A 53 -11.36 -6.64 0.63
CA GLU A 53 -11.03 -7.12 1.97
C GLU A 53 -9.51 -7.11 2.20
N ASN A 54 -9.10 -7.19 3.45
CA ASN A 54 -7.71 -7.21 3.88
C ASN A 54 -6.86 -8.20 3.06
N LEU A 55 -5.99 -7.64 2.21
CA LEU A 55 -5.13 -8.41 1.29
C LEU A 55 -4.28 -9.47 2.00
N ARG A 56 -3.94 -9.26 3.28
CA ARG A 56 -3.13 -10.20 4.06
C ARG A 56 -3.90 -11.42 4.54
N PHE A 57 -5.20 -11.49 4.32
CA PHE A 57 -5.95 -12.75 4.46
C PHE A 57 -5.60 -13.74 3.35
N HIS A 58 -5.15 -13.27 2.19
CA HIS A 58 -4.62 -14.15 1.16
C HIS A 58 -3.12 -14.46 1.43
N PRO A 59 -2.71 -15.73 1.56
CA PRO A 59 -1.33 -16.08 1.89
C PRO A 59 -0.31 -15.64 0.82
N GLY A 60 -0.76 -15.46 -0.43
CA GLY A 60 0.05 -14.95 -1.52
C GLY A 60 0.56 -13.52 -1.31
N GLU A 61 -0.13 -12.68 -0.52
CA GLU A 61 0.23 -11.27 -0.33
C GLU A 61 1.63 -11.11 0.27
N THR A 62 1.96 -11.86 1.32
CA THR A 62 3.24 -11.77 2.04
C THR A 62 4.15 -12.96 1.77
N SER A 63 3.87 -13.77 0.75
CA SER A 63 4.62 -14.99 0.49
C SER A 63 6.07 -14.70 0.12
N LYS A 64 6.98 -15.51 0.67
CA LYS A 64 8.39 -15.57 0.24
C LYS A 64 8.56 -16.31 -1.09
N ASP A 65 7.61 -17.17 -1.42
CA ASP A 65 7.56 -17.85 -2.71
C ASP A 65 7.05 -16.87 -3.78
N THR A 66 7.91 -16.61 -4.75
CA THR A 66 7.62 -15.71 -5.87
C THR A 66 6.47 -16.22 -6.73
N VAL A 67 6.27 -17.54 -6.84
CA VAL A 67 5.21 -18.13 -7.66
C VAL A 67 3.85 -17.89 -7.00
N ALA A 68 3.71 -18.21 -5.70
CA ALA A 68 2.49 -17.92 -4.95
C ALA A 68 2.15 -16.42 -4.93
N ARG A 69 3.17 -15.55 -4.80
CA ARG A 69 2.99 -14.10 -4.83
C ARG A 69 2.56 -13.58 -6.21
N ALA A 70 3.14 -14.15 -7.27
CA ALA A 70 2.77 -13.84 -8.65
C ALA A 70 1.32 -14.27 -8.94
N ALA A 71 0.91 -15.48 -8.55
CA ALA A 71 -0.45 -15.96 -8.76
C ALA A 71 -1.51 -15.04 -8.15
N PHE A 72 -1.31 -14.60 -6.90
CA PHE A 72 -2.25 -13.67 -6.28
C PHE A 72 -2.24 -12.29 -6.97
N ALA A 73 -1.09 -11.84 -7.47
CA ALA A 73 -1.02 -10.60 -8.22
C ALA A 73 -1.73 -10.71 -9.59
N ASP A 74 -1.73 -11.88 -10.23
CA ASP A 74 -2.51 -12.14 -11.45
C ASP A 74 -4.00 -11.96 -11.17
N GLU A 75 -4.50 -12.55 -10.07
CA GLU A 75 -5.89 -12.41 -9.64
C GLU A 75 -6.28 -10.94 -9.36
N LEU A 76 -5.45 -10.22 -8.60
CA LEU A 76 -5.68 -8.80 -8.32
C LEU A 76 -5.64 -7.94 -9.58
N SER A 77 -4.69 -8.20 -10.49
CA SER A 77 -4.56 -7.44 -11.73
C SER A 77 -5.75 -7.64 -12.67
N ALA A 78 -6.46 -8.76 -12.57
CA ALA A 78 -7.67 -9.01 -13.35
C ALA A 78 -8.86 -8.11 -12.95
N LEU A 79 -8.77 -7.41 -11.81
CA LEU A 79 -9.80 -6.50 -11.33
C LEU A 79 -9.60 -5.05 -11.81
N ALA A 80 -8.51 -4.73 -12.51
CA ALA A 80 -8.16 -3.36 -12.84
C ALA A 80 -7.39 -3.24 -14.17
N GLU A 81 -7.47 -2.06 -14.77
CA GLU A 81 -6.74 -1.74 -16.00
C GLU A 81 -5.46 -0.93 -15.71
N PHE A 82 -5.37 -0.31 -14.54
CA PHE A 82 -4.27 0.55 -14.13
C PHE A 82 -3.96 0.36 -12.63
N TYR A 83 -2.69 0.46 -12.26
CA TYR A 83 -2.25 0.39 -10.87
C TYR A 83 -1.71 1.76 -10.39
N VAL A 84 -2.20 2.23 -9.24
CA VAL A 84 -1.64 3.39 -8.55
C VAL A 84 -1.12 2.96 -7.18
N GLY A 85 0.20 3.03 -7.01
CA GLY A 85 0.84 2.72 -5.73
C GLY A 85 0.92 3.95 -4.84
N ASP A 86 0.06 4.06 -3.83
CA ASP A 86 0.01 5.21 -2.91
C ASP A 86 0.29 4.87 -1.43
N ALA A 87 0.80 3.67 -1.17
CA ALA A 87 1.09 3.17 0.19
C ALA A 87 2.59 3.20 0.52
N PHE A 88 3.17 4.39 0.78
CA PHE A 88 4.61 4.54 1.05
C PHE A 88 5.13 3.60 2.15
N GLY A 89 4.35 3.42 3.23
CA GLY A 89 4.70 2.51 4.32
C GLY A 89 4.87 1.04 3.91
N ALA A 90 4.37 0.62 2.74
CA ALA A 90 4.47 -0.75 2.23
C ALA A 90 5.51 -0.94 1.12
N VAL A 91 5.98 0.13 0.46
CA VAL A 91 6.85 0.05 -0.74
C VAL A 91 8.19 -0.64 -0.51
N HIS A 92 8.63 -0.72 0.75
CA HIS A 92 9.87 -1.40 1.14
C HIS A 92 9.74 -2.94 1.19
N ARG A 93 8.55 -3.49 0.92
CA ARG A 93 8.28 -4.94 1.00
C ARG A 93 7.93 -5.51 -0.37
N ALA A 94 8.48 -6.68 -0.66
CA ALA A 94 8.14 -7.47 -1.84
C ALA A 94 6.83 -8.25 -1.62
N HIS A 95 5.70 -7.54 -1.61
CA HIS A 95 4.36 -8.10 -1.49
C HIS A 95 3.65 -8.19 -2.86
N ALA A 96 2.62 -9.03 -2.98
CA ALA A 96 1.88 -9.20 -4.23
C ALA A 96 1.30 -7.85 -4.71
N SER A 97 0.53 -7.19 -3.85
CA SER A 97 -0.13 -5.92 -4.14
C SER A 97 0.82 -4.77 -4.45
N VAL A 98 2.02 -4.78 -3.86
CA VAL A 98 2.98 -3.67 -3.94
C VAL A 98 3.98 -3.83 -5.08
N SER A 99 4.47 -5.05 -5.29
CA SER A 99 5.65 -5.31 -6.13
C SER A 99 5.37 -6.20 -7.33
N GLU A 100 4.29 -7.00 -7.31
CA GLU A 100 3.97 -7.92 -8.40
C GLU A 100 2.81 -7.42 -9.27
N VAL A 101 1.80 -6.75 -8.72
CA VAL A 101 0.70 -6.13 -9.49
C VAL A 101 1.20 -5.06 -10.46
N PRO A 102 2.04 -4.07 -10.07
CA PRO A 102 2.57 -3.08 -11.01
C PRO A 102 3.42 -3.65 -12.17
N LYS A 103 3.87 -4.91 -12.10
CA LYS A 103 4.52 -5.57 -13.23
C LYS A 103 3.54 -6.05 -14.30
N ARG A 104 2.25 -6.14 -13.97
CA ARG A 104 1.18 -6.66 -14.83
C ARG A 104 0.35 -5.56 -15.48
N LEU A 105 0.28 -4.40 -14.84
CA LEU A 105 -0.53 -3.28 -15.28
C LEU A 105 0.33 -2.05 -15.58
N PRO A 106 -0.11 -1.18 -16.51
CA PRO A 106 0.35 0.21 -16.53
C PRO A 106 0.23 0.82 -15.13
N HIS A 107 1.27 1.51 -14.68
CA HIS A 107 1.38 1.94 -13.28
C HIS A 107 1.86 3.36 -13.09
N ALA A 108 1.45 3.97 -11.98
CA ALA A 108 1.94 5.24 -11.49
C ALA A 108 2.12 5.24 -9.96
N ALA A 109 2.92 6.19 -9.46
CA ALA A 109 2.93 6.51 -8.04
C ALA A 109 1.78 7.45 -7.70
N GLY A 110 1.11 7.20 -6.59
CA GLY A 110 0.11 8.11 -6.05
C GLY A 110 0.75 9.34 -5.40
N ARG A 111 -0.10 10.29 -4.99
CA ARG A 111 0.36 11.60 -4.49
C ARG A 111 1.07 11.52 -3.14
N LEU A 112 0.62 10.64 -2.24
CA LEU A 112 1.27 10.43 -0.95
C LEU A 112 2.67 9.87 -1.14
N VAL A 113 2.83 8.84 -1.99
CA VAL A 113 4.15 8.28 -2.29
C VAL A 113 5.06 9.32 -2.94
N LEU A 114 4.55 10.12 -3.89
CA LEU A 114 5.34 11.18 -4.51
C LEU A 114 5.79 12.23 -3.48
N ALA A 115 4.91 12.69 -2.61
CA ALA A 115 5.23 13.67 -1.57
C ALA A 115 6.30 13.14 -0.59
N GLU A 116 6.19 11.88 -0.17
CA GLU A 116 7.19 11.22 0.69
C GLU A 116 8.57 11.16 0.02
N LEU A 117 8.60 10.83 -1.28
CA LEU A 117 9.85 10.81 -2.06
C LEU A 117 10.45 12.20 -2.23
N GLU A 118 9.65 13.23 -2.43
CA GLU A 118 10.11 14.62 -2.53
C GLU A 118 10.76 15.09 -1.23
N VAL A 119 10.10 14.85 -0.09
CA VAL A 119 10.66 15.16 1.24
C VAL A 119 11.97 14.42 1.46
N LEU A 120 12.01 13.11 1.20
CA LEU A 120 13.24 12.33 1.37
C LEU A 120 14.37 12.81 0.45
N ARG A 121 14.07 13.18 -0.80
CA ARG A 121 15.06 13.75 -1.72
C ARG A 121 15.58 15.10 -1.21
N ALA A 122 14.70 15.99 -0.76
CA ALA A 122 15.09 17.29 -0.20
C ALA A 122 16.04 17.12 1.00
N LEU A 123 15.74 16.18 1.89
CA LEU A 123 16.54 15.91 3.10
C LEU A 123 17.86 15.17 2.82
N THR A 124 18.00 14.50 1.67
CA THR A 124 19.15 13.64 1.38
C THR A 124 20.07 14.15 0.27
N ALA A 125 19.59 14.95 -0.68
CA ALA A 125 20.39 15.43 -1.81
C ALA A 125 21.02 16.80 -1.55
N ALA A 126 20.20 17.79 -1.17
CA ALA A 126 20.63 19.16 -0.93
C ALA A 126 19.76 19.81 0.15
N PRO A 127 19.91 19.43 1.43
CA PRO A 127 19.11 19.98 2.51
C PRO A 127 19.39 21.48 2.69
N ALA A 128 18.34 22.25 2.97
CA ALA A 128 18.50 23.64 3.38
C ALA A 128 19.26 23.71 4.71
N ARG A 129 20.20 24.65 4.83
CA ARG A 129 21.08 24.80 6.00
C ARG A 129 20.68 26.01 6.86
N PRO A 130 20.81 25.93 8.20
CA PRO A 130 21.34 24.82 8.97
C PRO A 130 20.38 23.60 9.02
N TYR A 131 20.92 22.39 8.81
CA TYR A 131 20.19 21.14 8.78
C TYR A 131 20.45 20.32 10.05
N ALA A 132 19.49 20.36 10.98
CA ALA A 132 19.52 19.54 12.19
C ALA A 132 18.61 18.32 12.07
N VAL A 133 19.04 17.19 12.63
CA VAL A 133 18.26 15.95 12.69
C VAL A 133 18.07 15.54 14.15
N VAL A 134 16.82 15.34 14.55
CA VAL A 134 16.46 14.85 15.90
C VAL A 134 16.16 13.37 15.83
N LEU A 135 16.97 12.54 16.49
CA LEU A 135 16.78 11.09 16.56
C LEU A 135 16.43 10.67 17.99
N GLY A 136 15.26 10.06 18.15
CA GLY A 136 14.79 9.49 19.43
C GLY A 136 14.60 7.98 19.38
N GLY A 137 14.02 7.42 20.45
CA GLY A 137 13.71 5.98 20.61
C GLY A 137 14.62 5.28 21.62
N SER A 138 14.18 4.14 22.13
CA SER A 138 14.85 3.43 23.25
C SER A 138 16.02 2.53 22.83
N LYS A 139 16.16 2.23 21.53
CA LYS A 139 17.20 1.33 21.00
C LYS A 139 18.06 2.04 19.96
N VAL A 140 19.32 2.26 20.32
CA VAL A 140 20.33 2.90 19.43
C VAL A 140 20.64 2.04 18.21
N SER A 141 20.62 0.70 18.36
CA SER A 141 20.87 -0.27 17.28
C SER A 141 20.02 0.00 16.04
N ASP A 142 18.75 0.34 16.25
CA ASP A 142 17.75 0.52 15.20
C ASP A 142 17.98 1.80 14.39
N LYS A 143 18.83 2.70 14.89
CA LYS A 143 19.09 4.04 14.32
C LYS A 143 20.47 4.15 13.69
N LEU A 144 21.34 3.16 13.85
CA LEU A 144 22.71 3.22 13.35
C LEU A 144 22.79 3.43 11.83
N GLY A 145 21.87 2.83 11.06
CA GLY A 145 21.80 3.04 9.61
C GLY A 145 21.46 4.49 9.25
N VAL A 146 20.46 5.05 9.95
CA VAL A 146 20.01 6.44 9.75
C VAL A 146 21.11 7.42 10.15
N ILE A 147 21.77 7.21 11.29
CA ILE A 147 22.89 8.04 11.74
C ILE A 147 24.00 8.04 10.68
N ARG A 148 24.45 6.86 10.23
CA ARG A 148 25.51 6.77 9.21
C ARG A 148 25.16 7.49 7.91
N ALA A 149 23.89 7.43 7.49
CA ALA A 149 23.44 8.06 6.26
C ALA A 149 23.31 9.60 6.36
N LEU A 150 22.97 10.13 7.55
CA LEU A 150 22.68 11.55 7.76
C LEU A 150 23.85 12.33 8.36
N LEU A 151 24.76 11.70 9.10
CA LEU A 151 25.90 12.35 9.74
C LEU A 151 26.76 13.20 8.76
N PRO A 152 27.01 12.77 7.51
CA PRO A 152 27.76 13.61 6.55
C PRO A 152 26.98 14.81 6.00
N LYS A 153 25.67 14.92 6.30
CA LYS A 153 24.75 15.87 5.65
C LYS A 153 24.27 16.98 6.59
N VAL A 154 24.20 16.69 7.89
CA VAL A 154 23.77 17.63 8.94
C VAL A 154 24.81 18.71 9.24
N ASP A 155 24.37 19.80 9.89
CA ASP A 155 25.21 20.87 10.44
C ASP A 155 25.48 20.68 11.95
#